data_AF-A0A3D9YYC4-F1
#
_entry.id   AF-A0A3D9YYC4-F1
#
_cell.length_a   1.000
_cell.length_b   1.000
_cell.length_c   1.000
_cell.angle_alpha   90.00
_cell.angle_beta   90.00
_cell.angle_gamma   90.00
#
_symmetry.space_group_name_H-M   'P 1'
#
loop_
_entity.id
_entity.type
_entity.pdbx_description
1 polymer ?
#
loop_
_entity_poly.entity_id
_entity_poly.type
_entity_poly.pdbx_seq_one_letter_code
_entity_poly.pdbx_strand_id
1 'polypeptide(L)'
;MAEGTAQTTASQAQPAQQQFPPFDTTNFASLLIWLALTFGLLYWLMSRIALPRVAGILEARHHKINTDVLAAHAKRKEADQAATDYQKTLDNARTDAQALAQETQTRLAAEADAKRHTLEAELGAQLAAAEKQIEETKAKAMANVDQIAQETAAAIVEHITGKPADAAAIAGAIAKLKA
;
A
#
# COMPACT_ATOMS: atom_id res chain seq x y z
N MET A 1 30.39 -67.73 98.61
CA MET A 1 29.91 -66.33 98.57
C MET A 1 28.49 -66.42 98.04
N ALA A 2 27.54 -66.57 98.98
CA ALA A 2 26.63 -65.52 99.43
C ALA A 2 25.51 -65.29 98.40
N GLU A 3 24.36 -65.94 98.61
CA GLU A 3 23.06 -65.30 98.98
C GLU A 3 22.23 -65.00 97.70
N GLY A 4 20.95 -65.31 97.56
CA GLY A 4 20.00 -65.86 98.52
C GLY A 4 18.66 -66.22 97.85
N THR A 5 17.88 -66.94 98.66
CA THR A 5 16.41 -66.97 98.76
C THR A 5 15.57 -67.43 97.55
N ALA A 6 15.09 -68.65 97.72
CA ALA A 6 13.91 -69.25 97.12
C ALA A 6 12.58 -68.60 97.58
N GLN A 7 11.55 -68.71 96.73
CA GLN A 7 10.23 -69.32 96.96
C GLN A 7 9.24 -68.74 95.93
N THR A 8 8.87 -69.51 94.90
CA THR A 8 7.69 -70.39 94.87
C THR A 8 6.38 -69.69 95.25
N THR A 9 5.54 -69.45 94.24
CA THR A 9 4.10 -69.67 94.39
C THR A 9 3.56 -70.21 93.08
N ALA A 10 3.38 -71.53 93.02
CA ALA A 10 2.48 -72.15 92.08
C ALA A 10 1.08 -72.16 92.72
N SER A 11 0.09 -71.57 92.06
CA SER A 11 -1.31 -71.97 92.27
C SER A 11 -2.17 -71.62 91.03
N GLN A 12 -2.51 -72.70 90.32
CA GLN A 12 -3.82 -73.04 89.74
C GLN A 12 -4.36 -72.29 88.50
N ALA A 13 -4.31 -73.04 87.38
CA ALA A 13 -5.37 -73.40 86.43
C ALA A 13 -6.38 -72.35 85.90
N GLN A 14 -6.39 -72.13 84.57
CA GLN A 14 -7.53 -72.21 83.63
C GLN A 14 -6.98 -71.95 82.19
N PRO A 15 -7.58 -72.48 81.10
CA PRO A 15 -7.01 -72.41 79.76
C PRO A 15 -7.24 -71.02 79.17
N ALA A 16 -6.26 -70.12 79.30
CA ALA A 16 -6.32 -68.83 78.64
C ALA A 16 -6.00 -69.01 77.16
N GLN A 17 -7.02 -69.01 76.30
CA GLN A 17 -6.87 -68.64 74.90
C GLN A 17 -6.29 -67.22 74.89
N GLN A 18 -4.97 -67.10 74.91
CA GLN A 18 -4.29 -65.82 74.77
C GLN A 18 -4.52 -65.32 73.34
N GLN A 19 -5.63 -64.62 73.14
CA GLN A 19 -5.80 -63.72 72.01
C GLN A 19 -4.59 -62.80 72.00
N PHE A 20 -3.84 -62.83 70.91
CA PHE A 20 -2.64 -62.04 70.72
C PHE A 20 -2.97 -60.58 71.05
N PRO A 21 -2.30 -59.93 72.02
CA PRO A 21 -2.72 -58.64 72.60
C PRO A 21 -3.07 -57.52 71.60
N PRO A 22 -2.45 -57.40 70.41
CA PRO A 22 -2.84 -56.37 69.44
C PRO A 22 -4.13 -56.68 68.64
N PHE A 23 -4.76 -57.85 68.80
CA PHE A 23 -6.02 -58.23 68.15
C PHE A 23 -7.22 -58.32 69.10
N ASP A 24 -7.14 -57.68 70.27
CA ASP A 24 -8.26 -57.61 71.21
C ASP A 24 -9.39 -56.72 70.65
N THR A 25 -10.47 -57.35 70.20
CA THR A 25 -11.58 -56.73 69.44
C THR A 25 -12.41 -55.72 70.23
N THR A 26 -12.20 -55.64 71.55
CA THR A 26 -13.00 -54.86 72.49
C THR A 26 -13.01 -53.35 72.19
N ASN A 27 -11.90 -52.80 71.67
CA ASN A 27 -11.79 -51.36 71.35
C ASN A 27 -12.03 -51.02 69.87
N PHE A 28 -12.21 -52.02 69.00
CA PHE A 28 -12.36 -51.80 67.56
C PHE A 28 -13.64 -51.02 67.24
N ALA A 29 -14.74 -51.27 67.94
CA ALA A 29 -15.99 -50.54 67.74
C ALA A 29 -15.83 -49.04 68.03
N SER A 30 -15.18 -48.68 69.13
CA SER A 30 -14.91 -47.27 69.49
C SER A 30 -13.97 -46.60 68.49
N LEU A 31 -12.92 -47.31 68.05
CA LEU A 31 -11.99 -46.81 67.03
C LEU A 31 -12.69 -46.57 65.69
N LEU A 32 -13.59 -47.47 65.27
CA LEU A 32 -14.38 -47.30 64.05
C LEU A 32 -15.36 -46.12 64.13
N ILE A 33 -16.01 -45.92 65.29
CA ILE A 33 -16.90 -44.77 65.50
C ILE A 33 -16.11 -43.46 65.45
N TRP A 34 -14.95 -43.40 66.12
CA TRP A 34 -14.09 -42.22 66.09
C TRP A 34 -13.49 -41.96 64.71
N LEU A 35 -13.08 -43.02 64.00
CA LEU A 35 -12.62 -42.93 62.61
C LEU A 35 -13.74 -42.38 61.72
N ALA A 36 -14.96 -42.89 61.84
CA ALA A 36 -16.10 -42.41 61.05
C ALA A 36 -16.43 -40.94 61.36
N LEU A 37 -16.39 -40.52 62.62
CA LEU A 37 -16.61 -39.13 63.02
C LEU A 37 -15.54 -38.19 62.45
N THR A 38 -14.25 -38.52 62.66
CA THR A 38 -13.13 -37.69 62.19
C THR A 38 -13.03 -37.66 60.67
N PHE A 39 -13.22 -38.80 60.01
CA PHE A 39 -13.23 -38.90 58.55
C PHE A 39 -14.44 -38.19 57.95
N GLY A 40 -15.62 -38.29 58.57
CA GLY A 40 -16.83 -37.57 58.16
C GLY A 40 -16.66 -36.05 58.28
N LEU A 41 -16.07 -35.58 59.39
CA LEU A 41 -15.75 -34.16 59.57
C LEU A 41 -14.73 -33.66 58.54
N LEU A 42 -13.67 -34.45 58.30
CA LEU A 42 -12.66 -34.13 57.28
C LEU A 42 -13.27 -34.12 55.86
N TYR A 43 -14.11 -35.09 55.53
CA TYR A 43 -14.82 -35.17 54.26
C TYR A 43 -15.73 -33.95 54.06
N TRP A 44 -16.48 -33.56 55.09
CA TRP A 44 -17.33 -32.37 55.05
C TRP A 44 -16.50 -31.10 54.83
N LEU A 45 -15.37 -30.94 55.52
CA LEU A 45 -14.46 -29.82 55.35
C LEU A 45 -13.87 -29.78 53.93
N MET A 46 -13.41 -30.93 53.42
CA MET A 46 -12.83 -31.06 52.08
C MET A 46 -13.87 -30.75 50.99
N SER A 47 -15.08 -31.30 51.13
CA SER A 47 -16.20 -31.09 50.23
C SER A 47 -16.63 -29.63 50.19
N ARG A 48 -16.70 -28.97 51.35
CA ARG A 48 -17.23 -27.60 51.44
C ARG A 48 -16.21 -26.52 51.15
N ILE A 49 -14.92 -26.78 51.33
CA ILE A 49 -13.86 -25.73 51.26
C ILE A 49 -12.78 -26.06 50.25
N ALA A 50 -12.23 -27.28 50.24
CA ALA A 50 -11.09 -27.61 49.37
C ALA A 50 -11.54 -27.77 47.91
N LEU A 51 -12.58 -28.57 47.66
CA LEU A 51 -13.13 -28.78 46.32
C LEU A 51 -13.58 -27.49 45.64
N PRO A 52 -14.39 -26.59 46.26
CA PRO A 52 -14.80 -25.36 45.59
C PRO A 52 -13.63 -24.41 45.33
N ARG A 53 -12.59 -24.40 46.17
CA ARG A 53 -11.38 -23.61 45.89
C ARG A 53 -10.63 -24.11 44.66
N VAL A 54 -10.45 -25.42 44.53
CA VAL A 54 -9.79 -26.01 43.35
C VAL A 54 -10.63 -25.81 42.10
N ALA A 55 -11.95 -26.03 42.19
CA ALA A 55 -12.88 -25.80 41.09
C ALA A 55 -12.85 -24.33 40.62
N GLY A 56 -12.84 -23.37 41.54
CA GLY A 56 -12.75 -21.95 41.20
C GLY A 56 -11.45 -21.57 40.47
N ILE A 57 -10.31 -22.16 40.86
CA ILE A 57 -9.03 -21.92 40.18
C ILE A 57 -9.05 -22.52 38.76
N LEU A 58 -9.60 -23.74 38.62
CA LEU A 58 -9.69 -24.41 37.34
C LEU A 58 -10.60 -23.61 36.39
N GLU A 59 -11.77 -23.20 36.85
CA GLU A 59 -12.70 -22.37 36.09
C GLU A 59 -12.09 -21.03 35.70
N ALA A 60 -11.40 -20.35 36.63
CA ALA A 60 -10.72 -19.08 36.34
C ALA A 60 -9.65 -19.24 35.24
N ARG A 61 -8.89 -20.34 35.25
CA ARG A 61 -7.90 -20.64 34.20
C ARG A 61 -8.58 -20.93 32.87
N HIS A 62 -9.60 -21.79 32.85
CA HIS A 62 -10.35 -22.08 31.62
C HIS A 62 -10.99 -20.83 31.04
N HIS A 63 -11.63 -20.01 31.87
CA HIS A 63 -12.22 -18.74 31.46
C HIS A 63 -11.16 -17.78 30.90
N LYS A 64 -10.00 -17.66 31.56
CA LYS A 64 -8.91 -16.82 31.08
C LYS A 64 -8.35 -17.31 29.74
N ILE A 65 -8.10 -18.61 29.60
CA ILE A 65 -7.60 -19.19 28.34
C ILE A 65 -8.60 -18.96 27.21
N ASN A 66 -9.88 -19.22 27.45
CA ASN A 66 -10.92 -18.99 26.44
C ASN A 66 -11.02 -17.52 26.05
N THR A 67 -10.99 -16.61 27.04
CA THR A 67 -10.99 -15.16 26.78
C THR A 67 -9.76 -14.72 26.00
N ASP A 68 -8.57 -15.20 26.37
CA ASP A 68 -7.31 -14.87 25.70
C ASP A 68 -7.31 -15.39 24.24
N VAL A 69 -7.81 -16.61 24.00
CA VAL A 69 -7.94 -17.19 22.66
C VAL A 69 -8.95 -16.43 21.82
N LEU A 70 -10.11 -16.08 22.38
CA LEU A 70 -11.13 -15.28 21.67
C LEU A 70 -10.58 -13.88 21.33
N ALA A 71 -9.89 -13.24 22.26
CA ALA A 71 -9.24 -11.95 22.03
C ALA A 71 -8.16 -12.06 20.93
N ALA A 72 -7.35 -13.11 20.95
CA ALA A 72 -6.33 -13.36 19.92
C ALA A 72 -6.98 -13.56 18.53
N HIS A 73 -8.05 -14.34 18.43
CA HIS A 73 -8.80 -14.51 17.18
C HIS A 73 -9.42 -13.20 16.69
N ALA A 74 -9.99 -12.39 17.59
CA ALA A 74 -10.53 -11.08 17.25
C ALA A 74 -9.44 -10.15 16.70
N LYS A 75 -8.28 -10.08 17.37
CA LYS A 75 -7.13 -9.29 16.89
C LYS A 75 -6.55 -9.80 15.59
N ARG A 76 -6.52 -11.13 15.40
CA ARG A 76 -6.12 -11.72 14.12
C ARG A 76 -7.07 -11.31 12.99
N LYS A 77 -8.38 -11.40 13.23
CA LYS A 77 -9.40 -10.99 12.27
C LYS A 77 -9.31 -9.51 11.93
N GLU A 78 -9.16 -8.64 12.93
CA GLU A 78 -8.94 -7.19 12.73
C GLU A 78 -7.70 -6.93 11.85
N ALA A 79 -6.59 -7.63 12.11
CA ALA A 79 -5.36 -7.50 11.34
C ALA A 79 -5.52 -8.00 9.89
N ASP A 80 -6.17 -9.14 9.68
CA ASP A 80 -6.42 -9.69 8.35
C ASP A 80 -7.37 -8.78 7.54
N GLN A 81 -8.38 -8.18 8.20
CA GLN A 81 -9.25 -7.18 7.58
C GLN A 81 -8.47 -5.91 7.20
N ALA A 82 -7.67 -5.36 8.12
CA ALA A 82 -6.85 -4.19 7.85
C ALA A 82 -5.84 -4.44 6.72
N ALA A 83 -5.23 -5.64 6.65
CA ALA A 83 -4.34 -6.02 5.57
C ALA A 83 -5.07 -6.08 4.22
N THR A 84 -6.29 -6.63 4.20
CA THR A 84 -7.13 -6.69 2.99
C THR A 84 -7.54 -5.30 2.52
N ASP A 85 -7.98 -4.43 3.43
CA ASP A 85 -8.38 -3.05 3.10
C ASP A 85 -7.19 -2.22 2.62
N TYR A 86 -6.01 -2.41 3.23
CA TYR A 86 -4.77 -1.79 2.79
C TYR A 86 -4.39 -2.23 1.37
N GLN A 87 -4.41 -3.55 1.10
CA GLN A 87 -4.11 -4.08 -0.22
C GLN A 87 -5.10 -3.56 -1.28
N LYS A 88 -6.40 -3.55 -0.96
CA LYS A 88 -7.44 -2.99 -1.84
C LYS A 88 -7.20 -1.50 -2.12
N THR A 89 -6.81 -0.73 -1.11
CA THR A 89 -6.51 0.70 -1.27
C THR A 89 -5.32 0.91 -2.20
N LEU A 90 -4.26 0.09 -2.08
CA LEU A 90 -3.11 0.15 -2.99
C LEU A 90 -3.49 -0.20 -4.42
N ASP A 91 -4.30 -1.24 -4.62
CA ASP A 91 -4.70 -1.68 -5.96
C ASP A 91 -5.65 -0.67 -6.62
N ASN A 92 -6.56 -0.06 -5.86
CA ASN A 92 -7.38 1.06 -6.32
C ASN A 92 -6.51 2.26 -6.70
N ALA A 93 -5.59 2.69 -5.84
CA ALA A 93 -4.70 3.82 -6.12
C ALA A 93 -3.84 3.60 -7.37
N ARG A 94 -3.36 2.37 -7.59
CA ARG A 94 -2.63 2.00 -8.83
C ARG A 94 -3.52 2.08 -10.06
N THR A 95 -4.76 1.59 -9.96
CA THR A 95 -5.73 1.63 -11.06
C THR A 95 -6.09 3.08 -11.40
N ASP A 96 -6.38 3.90 -10.40
CA ASP A 96 -6.69 5.32 -10.56
C ASP A 96 -5.52 6.09 -11.18
N ALA A 97 -4.29 5.83 -10.73
CA ALA A 97 -3.11 6.45 -11.31
C ALA A 97 -2.89 6.07 -12.78
N GLN A 98 -3.11 4.80 -13.14
CA GLN A 98 -3.02 4.34 -14.53
C GLN A 98 -4.12 4.98 -15.39
N ALA A 99 -5.36 5.04 -14.90
CA ALA A 99 -6.47 5.68 -15.58
C ALA A 99 -6.19 7.17 -15.82
N LEU A 100 -5.75 7.89 -14.79
CA LEU A 100 -5.39 9.30 -14.88
C LEU A 100 -4.23 9.54 -15.86
N ALA A 101 -3.23 8.67 -15.88
CA ALA A 101 -2.12 8.76 -16.82
C ALA A 101 -2.58 8.59 -18.27
N GLN A 102 -3.45 7.60 -18.54
CA GLN A 102 -4.01 7.37 -19.88
C GLN A 102 -4.92 8.52 -20.33
N GLU A 103 -5.78 9.01 -19.44
CA GLU A 103 -6.64 10.17 -19.71
C GLU A 103 -5.80 11.41 -20.02
N THR A 104 -4.77 11.68 -19.20
CA THR A 104 -3.86 12.80 -19.39
C THR A 104 -3.11 12.68 -20.71
N GLN A 105 -2.60 11.49 -21.05
CA GLN A 105 -1.90 11.27 -22.32
C GLN A 105 -2.83 11.52 -23.53
N THR A 106 -4.07 11.03 -23.45
CA THR A 106 -5.08 11.22 -24.50
C THR A 106 -5.44 12.69 -24.66
N ARG A 107 -5.67 13.40 -23.55
CA ARG A 107 -5.97 14.84 -23.55
C ARG A 107 -4.80 15.66 -24.10
N LEU A 108 -3.57 15.37 -23.67
CA LEU A 108 -2.36 16.05 -24.16
C LEU A 108 -2.14 15.81 -25.66
N ALA A 109 -2.37 14.59 -26.15
CA ALA A 109 -2.28 14.29 -27.57
C ALA A 109 -3.30 15.12 -28.37
N ALA A 110 -4.56 15.16 -27.92
CA ALA A 110 -5.60 15.95 -28.56
C ALA A 110 -5.30 17.46 -28.55
N GLU A 111 -4.82 17.99 -27.42
CA GLU A 111 -4.39 19.40 -27.32
C GLU A 111 -3.18 19.71 -28.21
N ALA A 112 -2.22 18.78 -28.32
CA ALA A 112 -1.06 18.92 -29.18
C ALA A 112 -1.46 18.93 -30.66
N ASP A 113 -2.33 18.01 -31.09
CA ASP A 113 -2.82 17.97 -32.47
C ASP A 113 -3.63 19.22 -32.82
N ALA A 114 -4.50 19.68 -31.91
CA ALA A 114 -5.22 20.94 -32.09
C ALA A 114 -4.26 22.13 -32.26
N LYS A 115 -3.24 22.25 -31.39
CA LYS A 115 -2.23 23.31 -31.50
C LYS A 115 -1.43 23.20 -32.79
N ARG A 116 -1.03 21.99 -33.20
CA ARG A 116 -0.32 21.77 -34.47
C ARG A 116 -1.15 22.23 -35.65
N HIS A 117 -2.43 21.86 -35.72
CA HIS A 117 -3.32 22.33 -36.80
C HIS A 117 -3.49 23.85 -36.81
N THR A 118 -3.60 24.49 -35.65
CA THR A 118 -3.69 25.96 -35.59
C THR A 118 -2.40 26.63 -36.09
N LEU A 119 -1.23 26.11 -35.70
CA LEU A 119 0.07 26.62 -36.13
C LEU A 119 0.30 26.38 -37.62
N GLU A 120 -0.07 25.20 -38.14
CA GLU A 120 0.03 24.88 -39.57
C GLU A 120 -0.85 25.83 -40.40
N ALA A 121 -2.07 26.13 -39.93
CA ALA A 121 -2.94 27.10 -40.59
C ALA A 121 -2.38 28.53 -40.56
N GLU A 122 -1.83 28.96 -39.42
CA GLU A 122 -1.21 30.28 -39.27
C GLU A 122 0.05 30.43 -40.15
N LEU A 123 0.91 29.41 -40.14
CA LEU A 123 2.10 29.36 -41.00
C LEU A 123 1.73 29.35 -42.47
N GLY A 124 0.71 28.59 -42.88
CA GLY A 124 0.21 28.60 -44.25
C GLY A 124 -0.31 29.99 -44.67
N ALA A 125 -1.03 30.69 -43.79
CA ALA A 125 -1.49 32.04 -44.04
C ALA A 125 -0.33 33.05 -44.15
N GLN A 126 0.68 32.96 -43.27
CA GLN A 126 1.88 33.80 -43.35
C GLN A 126 2.67 33.53 -44.63
N LEU A 127 2.82 32.27 -45.03
CA LEU A 127 3.51 31.89 -46.26
C LEU A 127 2.82 32.49 -47.48
N ALA A 128 1.49 32.35 -47.58
CA ALA A 128 0.70 32.93 -48.67
C ALA A 128 0.79 34.47 -48.70
N ALA A 129 0.80 35.13 -47.52
CA ALA A 129 0.97 36.57 -47.43
C ALA A 129 2.38 37.01 -47.89
N ALA A 130 3.42 36.27 -47.50
CA ALA A 130 4.79 36.54 -47.92
C ALA A 130 4.98 36.32 -49.43
N GLU A 131 4.43 35.24 -50.00
CA GLU A 131 4.44 34.98 -51.44
C GLU A 131 3.80 36.13 -52.21
N LYS A 132 2.65 36.64 -51.74
CA LYS A 132 2.00 37.80 -52.35
C LYS A 132 2.87 39.05 -52.28
N GLN A 133 3.51 39.33 -51.14
CA GLN A 133 4.43 40.47 -51.01
C GLN A 133 5.65 40.36 -51.93
N ILE A 134 6.20 39.14 -52.09
CA ILE A 134 7.31 38.87 -53.00
C ILE A 134 6.89 39.15 -54.44
N GLU A 135 5.74 38.64 -54.89
CA GLU A 135 5.24 38.88 -56.24
C GLU A 135 4.92 40.36 -56.48
N GLU A 136 4.33 41.06 -55.51
CA GLU A 136 4.10 42.51 -55.61
C GLU A 136 5.42 43.30 -55.72
N THR A 137 6.43 42.94 -54.92
CA THR A 137 7.73 43.60 -54.92
C THR A 137 8.49 43.32 -56.22
N LYS A 138 8.43 42.08 -56.70
CA LYS A 138 8.99 41.67 -57.99
C LYS A 138 8.32 42.42 -59.15
N ALA A 139 6.99 42.53 -59.15
CA ALA A 139 6.26 43.29 -60.17
C ALA A 139 6.68 44.78 -60.16
N LYS A 140 6.78 45.40 -58.98
CA LYS A 140 7.27 46.79 -58.83
C LYS A 140 8.71 46.94 -59.31
N ALA A 141 9.60 46.03 -58.93
CA ALA A 141 11.00 46.06 -59.36
C ALA A 141 11.11 45.93 -60.88
N MET A 142 10.39 44.98 -61.49
CA MET A 142 10.37 44.79 -62.95
C MET A 142 9.77 45.98 -63.70
N ALA A 143 8.82 46.72 -63.11
CA ALA A 143 8.31 47.97 -63.68
C ALA A 143 9.37 49.08 -63.70
N ASN A 144 10.19 49.18 -62.65
CA ASN A 144 11.26 50.17 -62.57
C ASN A 144 12.47 49.85 -63.47
N VAL A 145 12.67 48.57 -63.86
CA VAL A 145 13.79 48.16 -64.72
C VAL A 145 13.75 48.87 -66.08
N ASP A 146 12.57 49.09 -66.66
CA ASP A 146 12.46 49.76 -67.96
C ASP A 146 12.95 51.20 -67.92
N GLN A 147 12.60 51.91 -66.85
CA GLN A 147 13.03 53.29 -66.65
C GLN A 147 14.54 53.34 -66.40
N ILE A 148 15.08 52.46 -65.53
CA ILE A 148 16.52 52.38 -65.26
C ILE A 148 17.29 52.02 -66.53
N ALA A 149 16.77 51.11 -67.36
CA ALA A 149 17.39 50.72 -68.63
C ALA A 149 17.43 51.89 -69.61
N GLN A 150 16.36 52.68 -69.72
CA GLN A 150 16.31 53.88 -70.55
C GLN A 150 17.29 54.95 -70.06
N GLU A 151 17.28 55.26 -68.76
CA GLU A 151 18.18 56.25 -68.15
C GLU A 151 19.66 55.83 -68.31
N THR A 152 19.97 54.57 -68.06
CA THR A 152 21.34 54.04 -68.18
C THR A 152 21.80 54.02 -69.64
N ALA A 153 20.95 53.60 -70.57
CA ALA A 153 21.27 53.62 -72.00
C ALA A 153 21.50 55.06 -72.51
N ALA A 154 20.67 56.01 -72.08
CA ALA A 154 20.85 57.42 -72.42
C ALA A 154 22.18 57.96 -71.89
N ALA A 155 22.51 57.70 -70.62
CA ALA A 155 23.77 58.12 -70.00
C ALA A 155 25.01 57.51 -70.69
N ILE A 156 24.95 56.23 -71.08
CA ILE A 156 26.04 55.57 -71.81
C ILE A 156 26.23 56.22 -73.20
N VAL A 157 25.15 56.48 -73.94
CA VAL A 157 25.23 57.10 -75.27
C VAL A 157 25.77 58.52 -75.17
N GLU A 158 25.32 59.30 -74.19
CA GLU A 158 25.83 60.64 -73.94
C GLU A 158 27.32 60.62 -73.58
N HIS A 159 27.77 59.68 -72.75
CA HIS A 159 29.17 59.56 -72.37
C HIS A 159 30.08 59.18 -73.55
N ILE A 160 29.61 58.31 -74.47
CA ILE A 160 30.39 57.85 -75.63
C ILE A 160 30.38 58.88 -76.78
N THR A 161 29.25 59.54 -77.03
CA THR A 161 29.07 60.41 -78.21
C THR A 161 29.22 61.90 -77.92
N GLY A 162 29.22 62.29 -76.64
CA GLY A 162 29.32 63.69 -76.19
C GLY A 162 28.10 64.54 -76.54
N LYS A 163 26.98 63.93 -76.96
CA LYS A 163 25.72 64.59 -77.29
C LYS A 163 24.55 63.86 -76.62
N PRO A 164 23.49 64.58 -76.21
CA PRO A 164 22.31 63.94 -75.62
C PRO A 164 21.65 63.02 -76.65
N ALA A 165 21.32 61.80 -76.21
CA ALA A 165 20.69 60.79 -77.04
C ALA A 165 19.19 61.05 -77.24
N ASP A 166 18.63 60.66 -78.39
CA ASP A 166 17.19 60.75 -78.63
C ASP A 166 16.43 59.69 -77.82
N ALA A 167 15.61 60.17 -76.87
CA ALA A 167 14.83 59.33 -75.97
C ALA A 167 13.82 58.43 -76.72
N ALA A 168 13.26 58.90 -77.85
CA ALA A 168 12.29 58.11 -78.62
C ALA A 168 12.95 56.91 -79.32
N ALA A 169 14.17 57.08 -79.82
CA ALA A 169 14.95 56.02 -80.44
C ALA A 169 15.39 54.95 -79.42
N ILE A 170 15.80 55.35 -78.21
CA ILE A 170 16.19 54.42 -77.13
C ILE A 170 14.99 53.62 -76.65
N ALA A 171 13.86 54.28 -76.38
CA ALA A 171 12.63 53.58 -75.96
C ALA A 171 12.15 52.56 -77.01
N GLY A 172 12.21 52.92 -78.30
CA GLY A 172 11.88 52.01 -79.39
C GLY A 172 12.82 50.82 -79.53
N ALA A 173 14.12 50.98 -79.25
CA ALA A 173 15.09 49.90 -79.27
C ALA A 173 14.92 48.93 -78.09
N ILE A 174 14.67 49.46 -76.88
CA ILE A 174 14.40 48.64 -75.68
C ILE A 174 13.09 47.85 -75.84
N ALA A 175 12.05 48.47 -76.39
CA ALA A 175 10.77 47.79 -76.66
C ALA A 175 10.90 46.64 -77.67
N LYS A 176 11.76 46.79 -78.69
CA LYS A 176 12.05 45.72 -79.67
C LYS A 176 12.78 44.52 -79.06
N LEU A 177 13.57 44.72 -78.00
CA LEU A 177 14.31 43.65 -77.33
C LEU A 177 13.42 42.82 -76.38
N LYS A 178 12.27 43.38 -75.99
CA LYS A 178 11.32 42.80 -75.03
C LYS A 178 10.24 41.94 -75.69
N ALA A 179 10.10 42.02 -77.02
CA ALA A 179 9.21 41.18 -77.83
C ALA A 179 9.89 39.86 -78.19
#